data_AF-A0A937P5P5-F1
#
_entry.id   AF-A0A937P5P5-F1
#
_cell.length_a   1.000
_cell.length_b   1.000
_cell.length_c   1.000
_cell.angle_alpha   90.00
_cell.angle_beta   90.00
_cell.angle_gamma   90.00
#
_symmetry.space_group_name_H-M   'P 1'
#
loop_
_entity.id
_entity.type
_entity.pdbx_description
1 polymer ?
#
loop_
_entity_poly.entity_id
_entity_poly.type
_entity_poly.pdbx_seq_one_letter_code
_entity_poly.pdbx_strand_id
1 'polypeptide(L)'
;METELSLSITTGSDIDESYAIDITSLSLGVHKLFFRVKDSDNKWSLTALEPFCVKVFQLNLEAVYDSVQGEMTTVLNDNGLLPLEQPYDANPLADWYYTGSESVPSIPNSDIVDWLLIQARDATSVANATPATIKETKAVFLLNNGKIVDIDGSTPPEFSTFEWYF
;
A
#
# COMPACT_ATOMS: atom_id res chain seq x y z
N MET A 1 19.66 -19.16 2.32
CA MET A 1 20.31 -18.93 3.63
C MET A 1 19.25 -19.24 4.66
N GLU A 2 19.44 -20.24 5.51
CA GLU A 2 18.50 -20.55 6.59
C GLU A 2 18.80 -19.60 7.75
N THR A 3 17.79 -18.89 8.23
CA THR A 3 17.91 -18.04 9.44
C THR A 3 17.41 -18.87 10.61
N GLU A 4 18.28 -19.11 11.60
CA GLU A 4 17.92 -19.84 12.81
C GLU A 4 17.57 -18.85 13.93
N LEU A 5 16.40 -19.03 14.54
CA LEU A 5 15.95 -18.29 15.72
C LEU A 5 15.81 -19.27 16.89
N SER A 6 16.50 -19.00 18.00
CA SER A 6 16.42 -19.82 19.21
C SER A 6 15.50 -19.17 20.24
N LEU A 7 14.45 -19.88 20.64
CA LEU A 7 13.53 -19.49 21.73
C LEU A 7 13.72 -20.42 22.93
N SER A 8 13.60 -19.86 24.14
CA SER A 8 13.65 -20.64 25.38
C SER A 8 12.24 -21.06 25.78
N ILE A 9 12.02 -22.35 26.03
CA ILE A 9 10.71 -22.94 26.31
C ILE A 9 10.70 -23.50 27.72
N THR A 10 9.60 -23.27 28.47
CA THR A 10 9.34 -23.96 29.74
C THR A 10 8.36 -25.10 29.52
N THR A 11 8.67 -26.30 30.02
CA THR A 11 7.83 -27.50 29.89
C THR A 11 6.40 -27.27 30.39
N GLY A 12 5.40 -27.67 29.59
CA GLY A 12 3.98 -27.62 29.97
C GLY A 12 3.27 -26.29 29.67
N SER A 13 3.94 -25.36 29.01
CA SER A 13 3.35 -24.11 28.53
C SER A 13 3.10 -24.19 27.03
N ASP A 14 1.95 -23.68 26.58
CA ASP A 14 1.77 -23.33 25.17
C ASP A 14 2.68 -22.14 24.84
N ILE A 15 3.27 -22.14 23.65
CA ILE A 15 4.06 -21.02 23.12
C ILE A 15 3.17 -20.31 22.11
N ASP A 16 2.78 -19.09 22.45
CA ASP A 16 2.06 -18.18 21.57
C ASP A 16 2.94 -16.93 21.38
N GLU A 17 3.85 -17.03 20.42
CA GLU A 17 4.88 -16.01 20.16
C GLU A 17 4.78 -15.55 18.70
N SER A 18 4.61 -14.25 18.50
CA SER A 18 4.57 -13.64 17.18
C SER A 18 5.97 -13.14 16.79
N TYR A 19 6.40 -13.37 15.54
CA TYR A 19 7.68 -12.90 15.04
C TYR A 19 7.52 -12.15 13.72
N ALA A 20 8.05 -10.93 13.66
CA ALA A 20 8.10 -10.15 12.44
C ALA A 20 9.21 -10.67 11.51
N ILE A 21 8.85 -10.99 10.27
CA ILE A 21 9.80 -11.42 9.24
C ILE A 21 10.02 -10.27 8.27
N ASP A 22 11.27 -9.80 8.16
CA ASP A 22 11.63 -8.78 7.18
C ASP A 22 11.54 -9.35 5.76
N ILE A 23 10.62 -8.78 4.97
CA ILE A 23 10.36 -9.15 3.58
C ILE A 23 10.81 -8.08 2.58
N THR A 24 11.46 -7.01 3.03
CA THR A 24 11.79 -5.83 2.20
C THR A 24 12.73 -6.14 1.03
N SER A 25 13.53 -7.21 1.14
CA SER A 25 14.46 -7.64 0.09
C SER A 25 13.85 -8.61 -0.94
N LEU A 26 12.59 -9.02 -0.76
CA LEU A 26 11.94 -9.96 -1.67
C LEU A 26 11.42 -9.28 -2.92
N SER A 27 11.52 -9.98 -4.06
CA SER A 27 10.92 -9.53 -5.32
C SER A 27 9.39 -9.57 -5.24
N LEU A 28 8.74 -8.79 -6.09
CA LEU A 28 7.29 -8.89 -6.28
C LEU A 28 6.91 -10.29 -6.79
N GLY A 29 5.82 -10.84 -6.27
CA GLY A 29 5.33 -12.17 -6.64
C GLY A 29 4.77 -12.96 -5.46
N VAL A 30 4.36 -14.19 -5.76
CA VAL A 30 3.88 -15.16 -4.77
C VAL A 30 5.07 -15.90 -4.17
N HIS A 31 5.13 -15.92 -2.85
CA HIS A 31 6.17 -16.55 -2.05
C HIS A 31 5.57 -17.57 -1.09
N LYS A 32 6.44 -18.38 -0.48
CA LYS A 32 6.05 -19.37 0.53
C LYS A 32 7.05 -19.34 1.67
N LEU A 33 6.56 -19.19 2.89
CA LEU A 33 7.34 -19.45 4.09
C LEU A 33 7.18 -20.91 4.50
N PHE A 34 8.27 -21.50 4.97
CA PHE A 34 8.32 -22.85 5.52
C PHE A 34 8.77 -22.76 6.97
N PHE A 35 7.99 -23.32 7.88
CA PHE A 35 8.29 -23.35 9.30
C PHE A 35 8.47 -24.79 9.76
N ARG A 36 9.50 -25.02 10.57
CA ARG A 36 9.73 -26.27 11.28
C ARG A 36 10.41 -25.98 12.60
N VAL A 37 10.03 -26.72 13.63
CA VAL A 37 10.65 -26.64 14.96
C VAL A 37 11.44 -27.92 15.18
N LYS A 38 12.60 -27.83 15.82
CA LYS A 38 13.39 -28.98 16.24
C LYS A 38 13.30 -29.11 17.75
N ASP A 39 13.00 -30.32 18.25
CA ASP A 39 13.01 -30.59 19.67
C ASP A 39 14.43 -30.85 20.23
N SER A 40 14.53 -31.01 21.55
CA SER A 40 15.78 -31.31 22.25
C SER A 40 16.39 -32.66 21.86
N ASP A 41 15.59 -33.58 21.30
CA ASP A 41 16.03 -34.89 20.82
C ASP A 41 16.53 -34.84 19.37
N ASN A 42 16.71 -33.63 18.82
CA ASN A 42 17.08 -33.38 17.43
C ASN A 42 16.07 -33.88 16.38
N LYS A 43 14.80 -34.05 16.74
CA LYS A 43 13.74 -34.39 15.77
C LYS A 43 13.05 -33.12 15.28
N TRP A 44 12.83 -33.07 13.98
CA TRP A 44 12.07 -31.98 13.35
C TRP A 44 10.56 -32.28 13.39
N SER A 45 9.77 -31.23 13.58
CA SER A 45 8.32 -31.25 13.38
C SER A 45 7.95 -31.49 11.91
N LEU A 46 6.66 -31.67 11.66
CA LEU A 46 6.12 -31.48 10.31
C LEU A 46 6.37 -30.04 9.85
N THR A 47 6.52 -29.87 8.54
CA THR A 47 6.68 -28.55 7.92
C THR A 47 5.33 -27.85 7.82
N ALA A 48 5.20 -26.68 8.44
CA ALA A 48 4.10 -25.76 8.18
C ALA A 48 4.47 -24.85 7.00
N LEU A 49 3.48 -24.48 6.20
CA LEU A 49 3.66 -23.70 4.97
C LEU A 49 2.65 -22.56 4.95
N GLU A 50 3.15 -21.34 4.82
CA GLU A 50 2.31 -20.15 4.69
C GLU A 50 2.60 -19.44 3.37
N PRO A 51 1.67 -19.44 2.40
CA PRO A 51 1.83 -18.69 1.17
C PRO A 51 1.52 -17.21 1.42
N PHE A 52 2.33 -16.33 0.85
CA PHE A 52 2.09 -14.90 0.91
C PHE A 52 2.45 -14.24 -0.41
N CYS A 53 2.09 -12.98 -0.61
CA CYS A 53 2.39 -12.27 -1.84
C CYS A 53 2.98 -10.90 -1.54
N VAL A 54 4.15 -10.62 -2.12
CA VAL A 54 4.72 -9.27 -2.17
C VAL A 54 4.21 -8.65 -3.46
N LYS A 55 3.46 -7.55 -3.37
CA LYS A 55 2.90 -6.89 -4.55
C LYS A 55 3.19 -5.40 -4.51
N VAL A 56 3.36 -4.82 -5.69
CA VAL A 56 3.02 -3.42 -5.92
C VAL A 56 1.58 -3.39 -6.39
N PHE A 57 0.82 -2.42 -5.90
CA PHE A 57 -0.50 -2.14 -6.45
C PHE A 57 -0.28 -1.38 -7.76
N GLN A 58 -0.62 -2.02 -8.87
CA GLN A 58 -0.63 -1.36 -10.18
C GLN A 58 -2.07 -1.01 -10.49
N LEU A 59 -2.38 0.27 -10.43
CA LEU A 59 -3.70 0.80 -10.72
C LEU A 59 -3.73 1.29 -12.17
N ASN A 60 -4.59 0.69 -12.99
CA ASN A 60 -4.85 1.20 -14.33
C ASN A 60 -5.92 2.29 -14.21
N LEU A 61 -5.48 3.54 -14.14
CA LEU A 61 -6.36 4.70 -14.17
C LEU A 61 -6.64 5.06 -15.63
N GLU A 62 -7.90 5.32 -15.94
CA GLU A 62 -8.29 5.85 -17.24
C GLU A 62 -8.43 7.37 -17.12
N ALA A 63 -7.43 8.10 -17.59
CA ALA A 63 -7.56 9.52 -17.90
C ALA A 63 -7.72 9.68 -19.42
N VAL A 64 -8.09 10.88 -19.86
CA VAL A 64 -8.17 11.19 -21.30
C VAL A 64 -6.79 10.95 -21.92
N TYR A 65 -6.72 9.96 -22.81
CA TYR A 65 -5.47 9.49 -23.42
C TYR A 65 -5.17 10.23 -24.72
N ASP A 66 -3.95 10.74 -24.85
CA ASP A 66 -3.44 11.26 -26.10
C ASP A 66 -2.78 10.15 -26.91
N SER A 67 -3.49 9.67 -27.93
CA SER A 67 -3.02 8.62 -28.82
C SER A 67 -1.81 8.99 -29.69
N VAL A 68 -1.43 10.26 -29.76
CA VAL A 68 -0.27 10.74 -30.53
C VAL A 68 1.01 10.62 -29.70
N GLN A 69 0.99 11.04 -28.43
CA GLN A 69 2.16 10.94 -27.54
C GLN A 69 2.23 9.62 -26.77
N GLY A 70 1.12 8.89 -26.65
CA GLY A 70 1.07 7.65 -25.87
C GLY A 70 0.98 7.87 -24.36
N GLU A 71 0.44 9.01 -23.93
CA GLU A 71 0.39 9.45 -22.54
C GLU A 71 -1.00 9.97 -22.17
N MET A 72 -1.28 10.08 -20.87
CA MET A 72 -2.47 10.80 -20.40
C MET A 72 -2.29 12.30 -20.60
N THR A 73 -3.37 13.02 -20.86
CA THR A 73 -3.30 14.46 -21.10
C THR A 73 -3.12 15.28 -19.81
N THR A 74 -2.32 16.36 -19.88
CA THR A 74 -2.09 17.33 -18.79
C THR A 74 -2.93 18.60 -18.92
N VAL A 75 -3.93 18.62 -19.81
CA VAL A 75 -4.70 19.82 -20.18
C VAL A 75 -5.32 20.56 -18.98
N LEU A 76 -5.70 19.86 -17.90
CA LEU A 76 -6.21 20.52 -16.68
C LEU A 76 -5.11 21.32 -15.99
N ASN A 77 -3.90 20.76 -15.90
CA ASN A 77 -2.73 21.42 -15.33
C ASN A 77 -2.23 22.55 -16.23
N ASP A 78 -2.11 22.30 -17.54
CA ASP A 78 -1.66 23.28 -18.54
C ASP A 78 -2.54 24.54 -18.56
N ASN A 79 -3.84 24.36 -18.30
CA ASN A 79 -4.80 25.47 -18.21
C ASN A 79 -5.00 26.02 -16.80
N GLY A 80 -4.27 25.52 -15.79
CA GLY A 80 -4.38 25.97 -14.40
C GLY A 80 -5.74 25.69 -13.77
N LEU A 81 -6.43 24.62 -14.20
CA LEU A 81 -7.76 24.23 -13.74
C LEU A 81 -7.75 23.24 -12.58
N LEU A 82 -6.59 22.65 -12.24
CA LEU A 82 -6.47 21.79 -11.08
C LEU A 82 -6.60 22.62 -9.79
N PRO A 83 -7.40 22.17 -8.81
CA PRO A 83 -7.49 22.84 -7.53
C PRO A 83 -6.16 22.72 -6.77
N LEU A 84 -5.81 23.75 -6.00
CA LEU A 84 -4.61 23.79 -5.17
C LEU A 84 -4.79 23.07 -3.83
N GLU A 85 -6.03 22.74 -3.47
CA GLU A 85 -6.41 21.93 -2.32
C GLU A 85 -7.07 20.64 -2.84
N GLN A 86 -6.91 19.53 -2.11
CA GLN A 86 -7.50 18.25 -2.50
C GLN A 86 -9.05 18.36 -2.63
N PRO A 87 -9.68 17.79 -3.67
CA PRO A 87 -11.09 18.04 -3.99
C PRO A 87 -12.11 17.10 -3.31
N TYR A 88 -11.67 16.20 -2.42
CA TYR A 88 -12.49 15.10 -1.91
C TYR A 88 -13.25 15.41 -0.61
N ASP A 89 -13.28 16.68 -0.18
CA ASP A 89 -14.02 17.16 0.99
C ASP A 89 -15.41 17.78 0.66
N ALA A 90 -15.77 17.86 -0.62
CA ALA A 90 -16.97 18.59 -1.03
C ALA A 90 -18.30 17.87 -0.72
N ASN A 91 -18.29 16.54 -0.57
CA ASN A 91 -19.51 15.74 -0.35
C ASN A 91 -19.37 14.80 0.86
N PRO A 92 -19.91 15.16 2.04
CA PRO A 92 -19.80 14.36 3.26
C PRO A 92 -20.54 13.02 3.22
N LEU A 93 -21.35 12.77 2.19
CA LEU A 93 -22.07 11.50 2.00
C LEU A 93 -21.39 10.57 0.99
N ALA A 94 -20.29 10.99 0.37
CA ALA A 94 -19.57 10.16 -0.59
C ALA A 94 -18.68 9.11 0.11
N ASP A 95 -18.55 7.93 -0.50
CA ASP A 95 -17.63 6.88 -0.01
C ASP A 95 -16.15 7.31 -0.04
N TRP A 96 -15.82 8.29 -0.90
CA TRP A 96 -14.51 8.92 -1.03
C TRP A 96 -14.40 10.22 -0.24
N TYR A 97 -15.37 10.56 0.62
CA TYR A 97 -15.28 11.76 1.44
C TYR A 97 -14.01 11.73 2.30
N TYR A 98 -13.21 12.78 2.18
CA TYR A 98 -11.92 12.88 2.84
C TYR A 98 -11.66 14.31 3.30
N THR A 99 -11.42 14.46 4.61
CA THR A 99 -11.19 15.75 5.27
C THR A 99 -9.70 16.04 5.51
N GLY A 100 -8.83 15.46 4.69
CA GLY A 100 -7.40 15.77 4.72
C GLY A 100 -7.11 17.21 4.32
N SER A 101 -5.95 17.71 4.74
CA SER A 101 -5.53 19.11 4.53
C SER A 101 -4.44 19.26 3.47
N GLU A 102 -4.24 18.25 2.63
CA GLU A 102 -3.30 18.28 1.51
C GLU A 102 -3.60 19.47 0.59
N SER A 103 -2.59 20.32 0.44
CA SER A 103 -2.64 21.53 -0.39
C SER A 103 -1.24 21.88 -0.87
N VAL A 104 -1.17 22.57 -2.01
CA VAL A 104 0.07 23.05 -2.61
C VAL A 104 -0.04 24.53 -2.96
N PRO A 105 1.04 25.32 -2.87
CA PRO A 105 1.01 26.73 -3.27
C PRO A 105 0.87 26.92 -4.79
N SER A 106 1.22 25.89 -5.56
CA SER A 106 1.08 25.76 -7.01
C SER A 106 1.22 24.28 -7.36
N ILE A 107 0.62 23.82 -8.46
CA ILE A 107 0.84 22.45 -8.94
C ILE A 107 2.35 22.26 -9.23
N PRO A 108 3.05 21.34 -8.54
CA PRO A 108 4.51 21.35 -8.47
C PRO A 108 5.22 20.72 -9.69
N ASN A 109 4.48 20.04 -10.56
CA ASN A 109 5.00 19.32 -11.71
C ASN A 109 4.04 19.46 -12.90
N SER A 110 4.56 19.83 -14.08
CA SER A 110 3.78 20.00 -15.32
C SER A 110 3.16 18.70 -15.83
N ASP A 111 3.77 17.56 -15.49
CA ASP A 111 3.30 16.24 -15.92
C ASP A 111 2.09 15.76 -15.11
N ILE A 112 1.65 16.50 -14.10
CA ILE A 112 0.47 16.18 -13.30
C ILE A 112 -0.79 16.26 -14.16
N VAL A 113 -1.59 15.20 -14.10
CA VAL A 113 -2.87 15.03 -14.80
C VAL A 113 -4.02 15.47 -13.92
N ASP A 114 -4.08 14.94 -12.68
CA ASP A 114 -5.18 15.17 -11.74
C ASP A 114 -4.78 14.79 -10.30
N TRP A 115 -5.64 15.14 -9.35
CA TRP A 115 -5.66 14.57 -8.01
C TRP A 115 -6.18 13.13 -8.04
N LEU A 116 -5.68 12.32 -7.11
CA LEU A 116 -6.12 10.96 -6.87
C LEU A 116 -6.29 10.74 -5.35
N LEU A 117 -7.35 10.03 -4.94
CA LEU A 117 -7.53 9.59 -3.55
C LEU A 117 -7.16 8.12 -3.41
N ILE A 118 -6.32 7.80 -2.43
CA ILE A 118 -5.98 6.42 -2.08
C ILE A 118 -6.43 6.14 -0.65
N GLN A 119 -7.17 5.03 -0.48
CA GLN A 119 -7.61 4.53 0.82
C GLN A 119 -7.03 3.12 1.04
N ALA A 120 -6.20 2.97 2.08
CA ALA A 120 -5.75 1.67 2.55
C ALA A 120 -6.77 1.12 3.55
N ARG A 121 -7.34 -0.05 3.27
CA ARG A 121 -8.33 -0.72 4.12
C ARG A 121 -7.80 -2.07 4.55
N ASP A 122 -7.95 -2.37 5.83
CA ASP A 122 -7.47 -3.62 6.43
C ASP A 122 -8.66 -4.48 6.86
N ALA A 123 -8.81 -5.61 6.17
CA ALA A 123 -9.85 -6.57 6.46
C ALA A 123 -9.43 -7.98 6.04
N THR A 124 -9.97 -8.98 6.72
CA THR A 124 -9.74 -10.41 6.45
C THR A 124 -10.36 -10.90 5.14
N SER A 125 -11.21 -10.10 4.49
CA SER A 125 -11.72 -10.36 3.16
C SER A 125 -12.11 -9.07 2.44
N VAL A 126 -12.13 -9.10 1.11
CA VAL A 126 -12.54 -7.95 0.28
C VAL A 126 -13.96 -7.48 0.62
N ALA A 127 -14.88 -8.39 0.95
CA ALA A 127 -16.25 -8.05 1.32
C ALA A 127 -16.33 -7.24 2.63
N ASN A 128 -15.33 -7.39 3.52
CA ASN A 128 -15.26 -6.71 4.80
C ASN A 128 -14.42 -5.42 4.76
N ALA A 129 -13.75 -5.13 3.65
CA ALA A 129 -12.94 -3.92 3.44
C ALA A 129 -13.84 -2.67 3.24
N THR A 130 -14.67 -2.37 4.23
CA THR A 130 -15.63 -1.25 4.26
C THR A 130 -14.96 0.07 4.66
N PRO A 131 -15.61 1.24 4.50
CA PRO A 131 -15.03 2.51 4.95
C PRO A 131 -14.65 2.52 6.45
N ALA A 132 -15.32 1.72 7.28
CA ALA A 132 -14.98 1.58 8.71
C ALA A 132 -13.63 0.88 8.97
N THR A 133 -13.05 0.25 7.95
CA THR A 133 -11.76 -0.46 8.03
C THR A 133 -10.61 0.31 7.39
N ILE A 134 -10.85 1.57 7.01
CA ILE A 134 -9.80 2.47 6.53
C ILE A 134 -8.76 2.62 7.64
N LYS A 135 -7.52 2.36 7.29
CA LYS A 135 -6.37 2.59 8.16
C LYS A 135 -5.63 3.87 7.81
N GLU A 136 -5.61 4.22 6.52
CA GLU A 136 -4.98 5.44 6.04
C GLU A 136 -5.66 5.92 4.76
N THR A 137 -5.73 7.24 4.59
CA THR A 137 -6.24 7.90 3.39
C THR A 137 -5.30 9.04 3.04
N LYS A 138 -4.94 9.16 1.77
CA LYS A 138 -4.11 10.25 1.24
C LYS A 138 -4.66 10.76 -0.09
N ALA A 139 -4.64 12.08 -0.25
CA ALA A 139 -4.77 12.73 -1.56
C ALA A 139 -3.38 12.92 -2.17
N VAL A 140 -3.21 12.46 -3.41
CA VAL A 140 -1.93 12.38 -4.13
C VAL A 140 -2.11 12.84 -5.58
N PHE A 141 -1.04 12.93 -6.35
CA PHE A 141 -1.10 13.31 -7.77
C PHE A 141 -0.86 12.14 -8.72
N LEU A 142 -1.56 12.15 -9.85
CA LEU A 142 -1.32 11.27 -11.00
C LEU A 142 -0.49 12.00 -12.06
N LEU A 143 0.57 11.36 -12.55
CA LEU A 143 1.38 11.85 -13.68
C LEU A 143 0.88 11.30 -15.02
N ASN A 144 1.23 11.97 -16.12
CA ASN A 144 0.85 11.62 -17.49
C ASN A 144 1.32 10.23 -17.96
N ASN A 145 2.38 9.73 -17.34
CA ASN A 145 2.93 8.38 -17.54
C ASN A 145 2.28 7.30 -16.65
N GLY A 146 1.23 7.65 -15.90
CA GLY A 146 0.49 6.76 -15.00
C GLY A 146 1.13 6.54 -13.63
N LYS A 147 2.27 7.17 -13.32
CA LYS A 147 2.85 7.11 -11.96
C LYS A 147 2.04 7.96 -11.00
N ILE A 148 2.00 7.50 -9.74
CA ILE A 148 1.41 8.24 -8.63
C ILE A 148 2.54 8.80 -7.77
N VAL A 149 2.42 10.06 -7.39
CA VAL A 149 3.41 10.80 -6.57
C VAL A 149 2.70 11.53 -5.43
N ASP A 150 3.41 11.75 -4.31
CA ASP A 150 2.94 12.55 -3.20
C ASP A 150 2.76 14.04 -3.61
N ILE A 151 2.31 14.89 -2.69
CA ILE A 151 1.98 16.30 -2.95
C ILE A 151 3.18 17.15 -3.39
N ASP A 152 4.41 16.64 -3.28
CA ASP A 152 5.61 17.28 -3.83
C ASP A 152 5.74 17.13 -5.35
N GLY A 153 4.90 16.29 -5.97
CA GLY A 153 4.87 16.05 -7.41
C GLY A 153 5.97 15.15 -7.96
N SER A 154 6.75 14.48 -7.11
CA SER A 154 7.94 13.72 -7.52
C SER A 154 8.20 12.42 -6.76
N THR A 155 7.98 12.39 -5.45
CA THR A 155 8.27 11.20 -4.63
C THR A 155 7.08 10.25 -4.60
N PRO A 156 7.28 8.93 -4.48
CA PRO A 156 6.17 8.00 -4.26
C PRO A 156 5.46 8.31 -2.93
N PRO A 157 4.12 8.20 -2.85
CA PRO A 157 3.42 8.39 -1.58
C PRO A 157 3.79 7.28 -0.60
N GLU A 158 4.20 7.67 0.60
CA GLU A 158 4.49 6.74 1.70
C GLU A 158 3.23 6.50 2.53
N PHE A 159 2.93 5.24 2.81
CA PHE A 159 1.89 4.82 3.74
C PHE A 159 2.54 4.25 4.99
N SER A 160 1.96 4.53 6.15
CA SER A 160 2.37 3.92 7.40
C SER A 160 2.30 2.39 7.27
N THR A 161 3.41 1.71 7.59
CA THR A 161 3.46 0.26 7.55
C THR A 161 2.58 -0.28 8.67
N PHE A 162 1.50 -0.99 8.31
CA PHE A 162 0.68 -1.70 9.29
C PHE A 162 1.47 -2.89 9.83
N GLU A 163 1.76 -2.86 11.13
CA GLU A 163 2.24 -4.05 11.83
C GLU A 163 1.11 -5.08 11.86
N TRP A 164 1.32 -6.20 11.18
CA TRP A 164 0.43 -7.35 11.27
C TRP A 164 0.75 -8.12 12.55
N TYR A 165 -0.17 -8.10 13.51
CA TYR A 165 -0.15 -9.01 14.66
C TYR A 165 -0.87 -10.30 14.23
N PHE A 166 -0.13 -11.42 14.18
CA PHE A 166 -0.69 -12.77 14.09
C PHE A 166 -0.87 -13.35 15.48
#